data_AF-A0A1U8J926-F1
#
_entry.id   AF-A0A1U8J926-F1
#
_cell.length_a   1.000
_cell.length_b   1.000
_cell.length_c   1.000
_cell.angle_alpha   90.00
_cell.angle_beta   90.00
_cell.angle_gamma   90.00
#
_symmetry.space_group_name_H-M   'P 1'
#
loop_
_entity.id
_entity.type
_entity.pdbx_description
1 polymer ?
#
loop_
_entity_poly.entity_id
_entity_poly.type
_entity_poly.pdbx_seq_one_letter_code
_entity_poly.pdbx_strand_id
1 'polypeptide(L)'
;MEYVEPVVSIANCLGIPVCEYLQYHRKLNDYVRKFKTIRDELNCKMLDIELQLNAELLRPLGKIPKKGVENWLKAVKEMIREAQVVENKVSNGRYFCRACNGKLVDEKTREMKEFLDNAPNASEGLAMDGPSARLLLPTSELVGEDIGVRRSSKLLCTCLDNKCRALLKKLSKKKKKKVLQWKNRKERDHFE
;
A
#
# COMPACT_ATOMS: atom_id res chain seq x y z
N MET A 1 30.65 38.36 7.36
CA MET A 1 29.72 37.28 7.76
C MET A 1 28.46 37.38 6.92
N GLU A 2 27.62 36.34 6.91
CA GLU A 2 26.33 36.19 6.18
C GLU A 2 26.38 35.64 4.74
N TYR A 3 26.64 34.34 4.62
CA TYR A 3 26.18 33.52 3.49
C TYR A 3 25.65 32.15 3.95
N VAL A 4 25.28 32.03 5.24
CA VAL A 4 24.91 30.75 5.87
C VAL A 4 23.39 30.53 5.85
N GLU A 5 22.58 31.58 5.79
CA GLU A 5 21.11 31.50 5.95
C GLU A 5 20.35 30.88 4.76
N PRO A 6 20.69 31.11 3.47
CA PRO A 6 19.95 30.50 2.36
C PRO A 6 20.18 28.98 2.26
N VAL A 7 21.36 28.50 2.66
CA VAL A 7 21.75 27.08 2.60
C VAL A 7 21.05 26.30 3.72
N VAL A 8 20.92 26.90 4.91
CA VAL A 8 20.18 26.34 6.04
C VAL A 8 18.67 26.34 5.78
N SER A 9 18.12 27.37 5.12
CA SER A 9 16.70 27.43 4.73
C SER A 9 16.32 26.36 3.69
N ILE A 10 17.21 26.06 2.73
CA ILE A 10 17.04 24.95 1.79
C ILE A 10 17.19 23.60 2.50
N ALA A 11 18.12 23.46 3.46
CA ALA A 11 18.25 22.25 4.26
C ALA A 11 16.99 21.98 5.12
N ASN A 12 16.35 23.03 5.63
CA ASN A 12 15.14 22.95 6.47
C ASN A 12 13.86 22.70 5.65
N CYS A 13 13.81 23.14 4.38
CA CYS A 13 12.74 22.78 3.44
C CYS A 13 12.83 21.31 2.94
N LEU A 14 13.98 20.64 3.14
CA LEU A 14 14.26 19.28 2.69
C LEU A 14 14.30 18.26 3.85
N GLY A 15 14.15 18.69 5.10
CA GLY A 15 14.59 17.93 6.28
C GLY A 15 13.75 16.72 6.67
N ILE A 16 12.44 16.70 6.40
CA ILE A 16 11.54 15.63 6.89
C ILE A 16 10.62 15.06 5.78
N PRO A 17 9.77 15.84 5.07
CA PRO A 17 8.84 15.27 4.08
C PRO A 17 9.53 14.75 2.81
N VAL A 18 10.70 15.28 2.47
CA VAL A 18 11.50 14.79 1.33
C VAL A 18 12.18 13.47 1.65
N CYS A 19 12.49 13.20 2.93
CA CYS A 19 13.11 11.95 3.37
C CYS A 19 12.15 10.77 3.17
N GLU A 20 10.91 10.85 3.63
CA GLU A 20 9.91 9.77 3.49
C GLU A 20 9.62 9.45 2.03
N TYR A 21 9.40 10.48 1.20
CA TYR A 21 9.16 10.29 -0.23
C TYR A 21 10.36 9.68 -0.96
N LEU A 22 11.59 10.04 -0.55
CA LEU A 22 12.81 9.42 -1.06
C LEU A 22 12.95 7.96 -0.62
N GLN A 23 12.46 7.59 0.57
CA GLN A 23 12.44 6.20 1.01
C GLN A 23 11.51 5.37 0.13
N TYR A 24 10.28 5.82 -0.12
CA TYR A 24 9.37 5.15 -1.05
C TYR A 24 9.95 5.02 -2.45
N HIS A 25 10.63 6.06 -2.94
CA HIS A 25 11.31 5.99 -4.24
C HIS A 25 12.41 4.93 -4.27
N ARG A 26 13.32 4.96 -3.30
CA ARG A 26 14.50 4.06 -3.25
C ARG A 26 14.08 2.61 -3.00
N LYS A 27 13.15 2.39 -2.08
CA LYS A 27 12.74 1.07 -1.58
C LYS A 27 11.46 0.53 -2.25
N LEU A 28 10.95 1.13 -3.34
CA LEU A 28 9.72 0.66 -4.00
C LEU A 28 9.74 -0.87 -4.26
N ASN A 29 10.87 -1.42 -4.70
CA ASN A 29 10.95 -2.86 -4.98
C ASN A 29 10.73 -3.71 -3.71
N ASP A 30 11.19 -3.23 -2.55
CA ASP A 30 10.99 -3.90 -1.27
C ASP A 30 9.53 -3.80 -0.84
N TYR A 31 8.90 -2.64 -1.01
CA TYR A 31 7.47 -2.46 -0.76
C TYR A 31 6.63 -3.38 -1.65
N VAL A 32 6.93 -3.44 -2.95
CA VAL A 32 6.23 -4.32 -3.91
C VAL A 32 6.43 -5.79 -3.55
N ARG A 33 7.63 -6.20 -3.13
CA ARG A 33 7.88 -7.57 -2.67
C ARG A 33 7.03 -7.90 -1.45
N LYS A 34 7.08 -7.05 -0.41
CA LYS A 34 6.28 -7.22 0.82
C LYS A 34 4.80 -7.26 0.53
N PHE A 35 4.32 -6.39 -0.34
CA PHE A 35 2.93 -6.35 -0.79
C PHE A 35 2.48 -7.68 -1.40
N LYS A 36 3.29 -8.27 -2.30
CA LYS A 36 2.99 -9.59 -2.87
C LYS A 36 2.94 -10.66 -1.80
N THR A 37 3.93 -10.70 -0.90
CA THR A 37 3.96 -11.66 0.20
C THR A 37 2.71 -11.58 1.07
N ILE A 38 2.32 -10.38 1.52
CA ILE A 38 1.13 -10.20 2.36
C ILE A 38 -0.16 -10.54 1.61
N ARG A 39 -0.26 -10.21 0.32
CA ARG A 39 -1.40 -10.60 -0.51
C ARG A 39 -1.52 -12.12 -0.61
N ASP A 40 -0.41 -12.81 -0.86
CA ASP A 40 -0.41 -14.27 -0.99
C ASP A 40 -0.76 -14.94 0.34
N GLU A 41 -0.24 -14.42 1.45
CA GLU A 41 -0.59 -14.85 2.81
C GLU A 41 -2.08 -14.65 3.11
N LEU A 42 -2.64 -13.48 2.78
CA LEU A 42 -4.06 -13.19 2.93
C LEU A 42 -4.94 -14.12 2.08
N ASN A 43 -4.50 -14.41 0.85
CA ASN A 43 -5.21 -15.35 -0.02
C ASN A 43 -5.17 -16.79 0.51
N CYS A 44 -4.02 -17.26 1.01
CA CYS A 44 -3.92 -18.56 1.67
C CYS A 44 -4.84 -18.64 2.88
N LYS A 45 -4.80 -17.62 3.76
CA LYS A 45 -5.63 -17.57 4.97
C LYS A 45 -7.12 -17.58 4.64
N MET A 46 -7.53 -16.86 3.60
CA MET A 46 -8.90 -16.87 3.08
C MET A 46 -9.31 -18.28 2.64
N LEU A 47 -8.48 -18.95 1.83
CA LEU A 47 -8.77 -20.29 1.34
C LEU A 47 -8.87 -21.32 2.49
N ASP A 48 -7.99 -21.23 3.49
CA ASP A 48 -8.03 -22.10 4.67
C ASP A 48 -9.36 -21.94 5.44
N ILE A 49 -9.81 -20.70 5.63
CA ILE A 49 -11.08 -20.39 6.31
C ILE A 49 -12.27 -20.88 5.47
N GLU A 50 -12.26 -20.70 4.15
CA GLU A 50 -13.31 -21.23 3.27
C GLU A 50 -13.38 -22.76 3.31
N LEU A 51 -12.23 -23.44 3.28
CA LEU A 51 -12.16 -24.89 3.38
C LEU A 51 -12.70 -25.38 4.73
N GLN A 52 -12.28 -24.76 5.82
CA GLN A 52 -12.77 -25.10 7.16
C GLN A 52 -14.28 -24.87 7.27
N LEU A 53 -14.77 -23.72 6.80
CA LEU A 53 -16.19 -23.40 6.83
C LEU A 53 -17.00 -24.44 6.03
N ASN A 54 -16.57 -24.80 4.84
CA ASN A 54 -17.21 -25.83 4.03
C ASN A 54 -17.23 -27.19 4.75
N ALA A 55 -16.14 -27.58 5.41
CA ALA A 55 -16.09 -28.82 6.18
C ALA A 55 -17.06 -28.80 7.39
N GLU A 56 -17.25 -27.65 8.03
CA GLU A 56 -18.22 -27.49 9.10
C GLU A 56 -19.68 -27.54 8.60
N LEU A 57 -19.96 -26.95 7.43
CA LEU A 57 -21.29 -26.94 6.82
C LEU A 57 -21.72 -28.29 6.23
N LEU A 58 -20.76 -29.12 5.78
CA LEU A 58 -21.04 -30.47 5.29
C LEU A 58 -21.47 -31.45 6.39
N ARG A 59 -21.34 -31.07 7.67
CA ARG A 59 -21.84 -31.92 8.76
C ARG A 59 -23.38 -31.95 8.74
N PRO A 60 -24.02 -33.07 9.10
CA PRO A 60 -25.49 -33.24 9.04
C PRO A 60 -26.32 -32.24 9.86
N LEU A 61 -25.67 -31.41 10.69
CA LEU A 61 -26.29 -30.63 11.75
C LEU A 61 -26.57 -29.18 11.32
N GLY A 62 -27.27 -28.95 10.21
CA GLY A 62 -27.89 -27.66 9.84
C GLY A 62 -27.11 -26.39 10.22
N LYS A 63 -25.77 -26.40 10.08
CA LYS A 63 -24.90 -25.35 10.60
C LYS A 63 -24.96 -24.15 9.66
N ILE A 64 -24.85 -22.96 10.23
CA ILE A 64 -24.88 -21.70 9.48
C ILE A 64 -23.58 -20.94 9.77
N PRO A 65 -22.92 -20.35 8.75
CA PRO A 65 -21.74 -19.53 8.98
C PRO A 65 -22.01 -18.39 9.97
N LYS A 66 -21.04 -18.09 10.84
CA LYS A 66 -21.10 -16.87 11.64
C LYS A 66 -21.12 -15.65 10.71
N LYS A 67 -21.99 -14.67 10.99
CA LYS A 67 -22.10 -13.45 10.16
C LYS A 67 -20.78 -12.69 10.04
N GLY A 68 -19.97 -12.67 11.11
CA GLY A 68 -18.63 -12.09 11.09
C GLY A 68 -17.68 -12.76 10.08
N VAL A 69 -17.75 -14.09 9.96
CA VAL A 69 -16.93 -14.87 9.00
C VAL A 69 -17.36 -14.55 7.56
N GLU A 70 -18.67 -14.51 7.28
CA GLU A 70 -19.17 -14.12 5.95
C GLU A 70 -18.75 -12.71 5.55
N ASN A 71 -18.91 -11.75 6.46
CA ASN A 71 -18.54 -10.35 6.22
C ASN A 71 -17.04 -10.21 5.98
N TRP A 72 -16.21 -10.91 6.77
CA TRP A 72 -14.77 -10.93 6.60
C TRP A 72 -14.37 -11.53 5.25
N LEU A 73 -14.92 -12.70 4.86
CA LEU A 73 -14.64 -13.34 3.57
C LEU A 73 -15.02 -12.44 2.38
N LYS A 74 -16.17 -11.77 2.46
CA LYS A 74 -16.60 -10.80 1.44
C LYS A 74 -15.63 -9.63 1.32
N ALA A 75 -15.21 -9.06 2.45
CA ALA A 75 -14.28 -7.93 2.47
C ALA A 75 -12.88 -8.31 1.97
N VAL A 76 -12.37 -9.49 2.34
CA VAL A 76 -11.07 -9.99 1.87
C VAL A 76 -11.07 -10.26 0.36
N LYS A 77 -12.13 -10.83 -0.20
CA LYS A 77 -12.26 -11.01 -1.66
C LYS A 77 -12.16 -9.68 -2.40
N GLU A 78 -12.80 -8.64 -1.88
CA GLU A 78 -12.72 -7.31 -2.48
C GLU A 78 -11.33 -6.69 -2.31
N MET A 79 -10.72 -6.83 -1.13
CA MET A 79 -9.34 -6.37 -0.90
C MET A 79 -8.34 -7.04 -1.84
N ILE A 80 -8.46 -8.34 -2.11
CA ILE A 80 -7.60 -9.06 -3.07
C ILE A 80 -7.77 -8.51 -4.49
N ARG A 81 -9.01 -8.19 -4.91
CA ARG A 81 -9.27 -7.56 -6.23
C ARG A 81 -8.64 -6.17 -6.32
N GLU A 82 -8.79 -5.35 -5.28
CA GLU A 82 -8.14 -4.04 -5.22
C GLU A 82 -6.61 -4.15 -5.24
N ALA A 83 -6.06 -5.13 -4.54
CA ALA A 83 -4.63 -5.40 -4.51
C ALA A 83 -4.11 -5.79 -5.90
N GLN A 84 -4.84 -6.62 -6.65
CA GLN A 84 -4.53 -6.93 -8.05
C GLN A 84 -4.55 -5.68 -8.94
N VAL A 85 -5.52 -4.78 -8.74
CA VAL A 85 -5.56 -3.49 -9.46
C VAL A 85 -4.31 -2.67 -9.15
N VAL A 86 -3.86 -2.61 -7.90
CA VAL A 86 -2.63 -1.90 -7.51
C VAL A 86 -1.39 -2.57 -8.11
N GLU A 87 -1.30 -3.90 -8.10
CA GLU A 87 -0.19 -4.62 -8.72
C GLU A 87 -0.11 -4.37 -10.24
N ASN A 88 -1.26 -4.42 -10.93
CA ASN A 88 -1.36 -4.11 -12.36
C ASN A 88 -0.95 -2.67 -12.66
N LYS A 89 -1.25 -1.74 -11.74
CA LYS A 89 -0.83 -0.34 -11.85
C LYS A 89 0.69 -0.18 -11.72
N VAL A 90 1.29 -0.87 -10.75
CA VAL A 90 2.73 -0.78 -10.48
C VAL A 90 3.55 -1.51 -11.55
N SER A 91 3.08 -2.65 -12.04
CA SER A 91 3.75 -3.45 -13.08
C SER A 91 3.70 -2.77 -14.45
N ASN A 92 2.58 -2.14 -14.81
CA ASN A 92 2.42 -1.46 -16.10
C ASN A 92 3.25 -0.17 -16.25
N GLY A 93 3.98 0.27 -15.23
CA GLY A 93 4.87 1.45 -15.31
C GLY A 93 4.16 2.79 -15.63
N ARG A 94 2.83 2.84 -15.59
CA ARG A 94 2.00 3.96 -16.10
C ARG A 94 1.83 5.17 -15.14
N TYR A 95 2.71 5.34 -14.13
CA TYR A 95 2.54 6.40 -13.12
C TYR A 95 3.73 7.36 -13.02
N PHE A 96 3.40 8.63 -12.84
CA PHE A 96 4.30 9.80 -12.98
C PHE A 96 5.35 9.93 -11.85
N CYS A 97 5.30 9.07 -10.80
CA CYS A 97 6.25 9.00 -9.68
C CYS A 97 6.38 7.61 -9.01
N ARG A 98 7.62 7.13 -8.93
CA ARG A 98 7.98 5.90 -8.20
C ARG A 98 7.69 5.98 -6.68
N ALA A 99 7.79 7.16 -6.10
CA ALA A 99 7.55 7.39 -4.68
C ALA A 99 6.06 7.27 -4.32
N CYS A 100 5.16 7.81 -5.13
CA CYS A 100 3.73 7.71 -4.88
C CYS A 100 3.24 6.27 -5.04
N ASN A 101 3.82 5.52 -5.98
CA ASN A 101 3.60 4.07 -6.06
C ASN A 101 4.06 3.37 -4.79
N GLY A 102 5.22 3.74 -4.25
CA GLY A 102 5.72 3.14 -3.01
C GLY A 102 4.77 3.39 -1.85
N LYS A 103 4.26 4.62 -1.73
CA LYS A 103 3.27 4.99 -0.71
C LYS A 103 1.95 4.22 -0.89
N LEU A 104 1.41 4.17 -2.11
CA LEU A 104 0.18 3.44 -2.40
C LEU A 104 0.30 1.94 -2.05
N VAL A 105 1.42 1.33 -2.42
CA VAL A 105 1.70 -0.08 -2.12
C VAL A 105 1.83 -0.31 -0.63
N ASP A 106 2.49 0.58 0.10
CA ASP A 106 2.67 0.47 1.56
C ASP A 106 1.34 0.64 2.31
N GLU A 107 0.54 1.64 1.96
CA GLU A 107 -0.80 1.86 2.53
C GLU A 107 -1.67 0.63 2.36
N LYS A 108 -1.73 0.07 1.14
CA LYS A 108 -2.50 -1.15 0.86
C LYS A 108 -1.92 -2.38 1.54
N THR A 109 -0.60 -2.46 1.70
CA THR A 109 0.04 -3.55 2.48
C THR A 109 -0.42 -3.52 3.93
N ARG A 110 -0.53 -2.32 4.54
CA ARG A 110 -1.00 -2.18 5.92
C ARG A 110 -2.47 -2.57 6.05
N GLU A 111 -3.33 -2.13 5.14
CA GLU A 111 -4.74 -2.55 5.11
C GLU A 111 -4.87 -4.08 5.03
N MET A 112 -4.12 -4.75 4.16
CA MET A 112 -4.14 -6.22 4.08
C MET A 112 -3.65 -6.89 5.37
N LYS A 113 -2.66 -6.32 6.06
CA LYS A 113 -2.22 -6.82 7.37
C LYS A 113 -3.31 -6.69 8.43
N GLU A 114 -4.05 -5.60 8.45
CA GLU A 114 -5.19 -5.43 9.35
C GLU A 114 -6.24 -6.53 9.11
N PHE A 115 -6.46 -6.97 7.87
CA PHE A 115 -7.34 -8.12 7.60
C PHE A 115 -6.80 -9.45 8.13
N LEU A 116 -5.48 -9.67 8.02
CA LEU A 116 -4.81 -10.85 8.58
C LEU A 116 -4.90 -10.89 10.11
N ASP A 117 -4.64 -9.76 10.76
CA ASP A 117 -4.67 -9.64 12.22
C ASP A 117 -6.09 -9.83 12.78
N ASN A 118 -7.11 -9.42 12.01
CA ASN A 118 -8.51 -9.59 12.35
C ASN A 118 -9.15 -10.86 11.74
N ALA A 119 -8.33 -11.80 11.25
CA ALA A 119 -8.84 -13.02 10.65
C ALA A 119 -9.60 -13.88 11.69
N PRO A 120 -10.73 -14.50 11.32
CA PRO A 120 -11.41 -15.46 12.17
C PRO A 120 -10.46 -16.55 12.69
N ASN A 121 -10.52 -16.81 13.99
CA ASN A 121 -9.71 -17.85 14.63
C ASN A 121 -10.19 -19.23 14.16
N ALA A 122 -9.33 -19.95 13.46
CA ALA A 122 -9.63 -21.32 13.01
C ALA A 122 -9.92 -22.29 14.17
N SER A 123 -9.37 -22.05 15.37
CA SER A 123 -9.64 -22.87 16.56
C SER A 123 -11.03 -22.66 17.15
N GLU A 124 -11.69 -21.54 16.81
CA GLU A 124 -13.02 -21.20 17.29
C GLU A 124 -13.99 -21.52 16.14
N GLY A 125 -14.89 -22.50 16.31
CA GLY A 125 -15.75 -22.99 15.24
C GLY A 125 -16.35 -21.86 14.38
N LEU A 126 -16.24 -21.96 13.07
CA LEU A 126 -16.60 -20.90 12.12
C LEU A 126 -18.10 -20.87 11.81
N ALA A 127 -18.79 -21.98 12.05
CA ALA A 127 -20.23 -22.11 11.93
C ALA A 127 -20.90 -22.28 13.30
N MET A 128 -22.12 -21.78 13.42
CA MET A 128 -22.99 -21.94 14.58
C MET A 128 -24.09 -22.93 14.24
N ASP A 129 -24.70 -23.52 15.27
CA ASP A 129 -25.90 -24.32 15.09
C ASP A 129 -27.01 -23.43 14.53
N GLY A 130 -27.68 -23.91 13.48
CA GLY A 130 -28.80 -23.19 12.88
C GLY A 130 -29.93 -23.01 13.90
N PRO A 131 -30.77 -21.97 13.73
CA PRO A 131 -31.89 -21.75 14.62
C PRO A 131 -32.76 -23.02 14.66
N SER A 132 -32.82 -23.64 15.85
CA SER A 132 -33.90 -24.58 16.16
C SER A 132 -35.21 -23.89 15.82
N ALA A 133 -36.18 -24.63 15.26
CA ALA A 133 -37.41 -24.12 14.65
C ALA A 133 -38.38 -23.38 15.61
N ARG A 134 -37.91 -22.72 16.69
CA ARG A 134 -38.71 -21.95 17.62
C ARG A 134 -38.15 -20.53 17.81
N LEU A 135 -38.97 -19.60 17.32
CA LEU A 135 -39.08 -18.16 17.65
C LEU A 135 -37.99 -17.23 17.10
N LEU A 136 -38.28 -16.71 15.91
CA LEU A 136 -37.65 -15.53 15.30
C LEU A 136 -37.96 -14.28 16.15
N LEU A 137 -36.92 -13.66 16.72
CA LEU A 137 -36.95 -12.26 17.15
C LEU A 137 -36.27 -11.41 16.05
N PRO A 138 -36.88 -10.31 15.58
CA PRO A 138 -36.27 -9.47 14.56
C PRO A 138 -35.19 -8.60 15.18
N THR A 139 -33.96 -8.68 14.66
CA THR A 139 -32.89 -7.73 14.98
C THR A 139 -32.60 -6.82 13.79
N SER A 140 -32.44 -5.55 14.12
CA SER A 140 -32.43 -4.37 13.25
C SER A 140 -31.40 -4.39 12.11
N GLU A 141 -31.83 -3.82 10.98
CA GLU A 141 -31.01 -3.45 9.83
C GLU A 141 -30.08 -2.27 10.21
N LEU A 142 -28.77 -2.44 10.01
CA LEU A 142 -27.78 -1.37 10.15
C LEU A 142 -27.49 -0.77 8.77
N VAL A 143 -27.93 0.48 8.62
CA VAL A 143 -27.72 1.39 7.49
C VAL A 143 -26.23 1.56 7.20
N GLY A 144 -25.86 1.43 5.92
CA GLY A 144 -24.54 1.77 5.42
C GLY A 144 -24.37 3.29 5.32
N GLU A 145 -23.27 3.79 5.87
CA GLU A 145 -22.89 5.20 5.80
C GLU A 145 -21.86 5.43 4.68
N ASP A 146 -22.11 6.50 3.94
CA ASP A 146 -21.45 6.90 2.70
C ASP A 146 -19.98 7.29 2.92
N ILE A 147 -19.05 6.70 2.15
CA ILE A 147 -17.64 7.08 2.19
C ILE A 147 -17.40 8.15 1.14
N GLY A 148 -17.37 9.39 1.62
CA GLY A 148 -17.03 10.58 0.87
C GLY A 148 -15.75 10.45 0.03
N VAL A 149 -15.91 10.85 -1.24
CA VAL A 149 -14.88 10.92 -2.27
C VAL A 149 -13.63 11.70 -1.80
N ARG A 150 -12.50 11.03 -1.55
CA ARG A 150 -11.17 11.67 -1.44
C ARG A 150 -10.68 12.14 -2.81
N ARG A 151 -11.13 13.31 -3.25
CA ARG A 151 -10.58 14.02 -4.43
C ARG A 151 -9.32 14.85 -4.12
N SER A 152 -8.85 14.89 -2.88
CA SER A 152 -7.73 15.75 -2.44
C SER A 152 -6.33 15.16 -2.70
N SER A 153 -6.20 13.85 -2.93
CA SER A 153 -4.89 13.17 -3.05
C SER A 153 -4.24 13.30 -4.44
N LYS A 154 -5.04 13.44 -5.51
CA LYS A 154 -4.53 13.53 -6.89
C LYS A 154 -3.75 14.82 -7.16
N LEU A 155 -4.24 15.96 -6.67
CA LEU A 155 -3.59 17.27 -6.89
C LEU A 155 -2.23 17.36 -6.17
N LEU A 156 -2.15 16.88 -4.92
CA LEU A 156 -0.90 16.81 -4.16
C LEU A 156 0.15 15.91 -4.85
N CYS A 157 -0.27 14.79 -5.41
CA CYS A 157 0.60 13.87 -6.15
C CYS A 157 1.24 14.55 -7.37
N THR A 158 0.45 15.24 -8.21
CA THR A 158 0.97 15.93 -9.41
C THR A 158 1.94 17.07 -9.08
N CYS A 159 1.71 17.79 -7.97
CA CYS A 159 2.57 18.88 -7.53
C CYS A 159 3.93 18.37 -7.00
N LEU A 160 3.92 17.30 -6.21
CA LEU A 160 5.15 16.66 -5.74
C LEU A 160 5.97 16.08 -6.90
N ASP A 161 5.31 15.56 -7.94
CA ASP A 161 5.97 14.98 -9.11
C ASP A 161 6.73 16.00 -9.94
N ASN A 162 6.13 17.16 -10.17
CA ASN A 162 6.79 18.25 -10.90
C ASN A 162 7.99 18.80 -10.12
N LYS A 163 7.88 18.89 -8.79
CA LYS A 163 8.95 19.38 -7.91
C LYS A 163 10.08 18.36 -7.80
N CYS A 164 9.79 17.07 -7.61
CA CYS A 164 10.78 15.99 -7.59
C CYS A 164 11.49 15.84 -8.94
N ARG A 165 10.76 15.93 -10.07
CA ARG A 165 11.34 15.90 -11.42
C ARG A 165 12.29 17.08 -11.66
N ALA A 166 11.94 18.27 -11.21
CA ALA A 166 12.81 19.45 -11.29
C ALA A 166 14.08 19.30 -10.43
N LEU A 167 13.95 18.77 -9.21
CA LEU A 167 15.09 18.52 -8.31
C LEU A 167 16.03 17.44 -8.88
N LEU A 168 15.50 16.34 -9.40
CA LEU A 168 16.29 15.29 -10.05
C LEU A 168 17.02 15.82 -11.30
N LYS A 169 16.36 16.64 -12.13
CA LYS A 169 17.01 17.30 -13.28
C LYS A 169 18.13 18.23 -12.82
N LYS A 170 17.94 19.00 -11.74
CA LYS A 170 18.98 19.87 -11.16
C LYS A 170 20.17 19.07 -10.62
N LEU A 171 19.93 17.99 -9.88
CA LEU A 171 20.98 17.10 -9.36
C LEU A 171 21.74 16.39 -10.47
N SER A 172 21.04 15.90 -11.50
CA SER A 172 21.65 15.27 -12.68
C SER A 172 22.51 16.27 -13.47
N LYS A 173 22.02 17.50 -13.71
CA LYS A 173 22.82 18.57 -14.33
C LYS A 173 24.05 18.92 -13.50
N LYS A 174 23.92 19.04 -12.17
CA LYS A 174 25.04 19.34 -11.26
C LYS A 174 26.08 18.22 -11.25
N LYS A 175 25.65 16.96 -11.28
CA LYS A 175 26.53 15.79 -11.38
C LYS A 175 27.25 15.74 -12.73
N LYS A 176 26.55 15.96 -13.85
CA LYS A 176 27.15 16.08 -15.19
C LYS A 176 28.17 17.23 -15.27
N LYS A 177 27.86 18.40 -14.71
CA LYS A 177 28.77 19.56 -14.67
C LYS A 177 30.05 19.25 -13.86
N LYS A 178 29.92 18.55 -12.73
CA LYS A 178 31.08 18.10 -11.94
C LYS A 178 31.95 17.09 -12.69
N VAL A 179 31.34 16.14 -13.41
CA VAL A 179 32.07 15.17 -14.24
C VAL A 179 32.82 15.88 -15.38
N LEU A 180 32.18 16.84 -16.05
CA LEU A 180 32.80 17.61 -17.12
C LEU A 180 33.95 18.49 -16.61
N GLN A 181 33.78 19.15 -15.45
CA GLN A 181 34.85 19.92 -14.81
C GLN A 181 36.04 19.04 -14.40
N TRP A 182 35.78 17.82 -13.92
CA TRP A 182 36.84 16.86 -13.60
C TRP A 182 37.58 16.41 -14.86
N LYS A 183 36.86 16.11 -15.95
CA LYS A 183 37.45 15.70 -17.23
C LYS A 183 38.34 16.79 -17.84
N ASN A 184 37.86 18.03 -17.85
CA ASN A 184 38.62 19.20 -18.33
C ASN A 184 39.79 19.60 -17.40
N ARG A 185 39.83 19.10 -16.16
CA ARG A 185 40.99 19.27 -15.28
C ARG A 185 42.04 18.19 -15.59
N LYS A 186 41.61 16.93 -15.70
CA LYS A 186 42.47 15.81 -16.11
C LYS A 186 43.12 15.97 -17.49
N GLU A 187 42.43 16.58 -18.45
CA GLU A 187 42.99 16.84 -19.79
C GLU A 187 44.01 17.98 -19.79
N ARG A 188 43.97 18.90 -18.82
CA ARG A 188 45.00 19.94 -18.64
C ARG A 188 46.25 19.39 -17.96
N ASP A 189 46.07 18.54 -16.96
CA ASP A 189 47.17 17.90 -16.20
C ASP A 189 47.96 16.85 -17.05
N HIS A 190 47.58 16.61 -18.30
CA HIS A 190 48.21 15.62 -19.20
C HIS A 190 48.98 16.27 -20.37
N PHE A 191 48.93 17.60 -20.48
CA PHE A 191 49.59 18.42 -21.51
C PHE A 191 50.56 19.46 -20.91
N GLU A 192 50.82 19.41 -19.61
CA GLU A 192 51.97 20.03 -18.91
C GLU A 192 52.99 18.95 -18.56
#